data_AF-T1C937-F1
#
_entry.id   AF-T1C937-F1
#
_cell.length_a   1.000
_cell.length_b   1.000
_cell.length_c   1.000
_cell.angle_alpha   90.00
_cell.angle_beta   90.00
_cell.angle_gamma   90.00
#
_symmetry.space_group_name_H-M   'P 1'
#
loop_
_entity.id
_entity.type
_entity.pdbx_description
1 polymer ?
#
loop_
_entity_poly.entity_id
_entity_poly.type
_entity_poly.pdbx_seq_one_letter_code
_entity_poly.pdbx_strand_id
1 'polypeptide(L)'
;MAGLSVDEVCTVETPWGLPSDPFMTGTVKGIPVVFLSRHGKGHRYLPSEINYRANIAGLKSLGVERILSVSAVGSLKEEIPP
;
A
#
# COMPACT_ATOMS: atom_id res chain seq x y z
N MET A 1 10.63 4.19 7.84
CA MET A 1 9.36 4.86 8.19
C MET A 1 9.28 4.86 9.71
N ALA A 2 9.16 6.01 10.38
CA ALA A 2 9.15 6.00 11.85
C ALA A 2 7.98 5.14 12.37
N GLY A 3 8.27 4.12 13.18
CA GLY A 3 7.26 3.25 13.79
C GLY A 3 6.98 1.92 13.08
N LEU A 4 7.45 1.71 11.85
CA LEU A 4 7.44 0.40 11.19
C LEU A 4 8.84 -0.22 11.26
N SER A 5 8.96 -1.34 11.96
CA SER A 5 10.12 -2.22 11.87
C SER A 5 9.92 -3.12 10.65
N VAL A 6 10.82 -3.05 9.67
CA VAL A 6 10.72 -3.85 8.43
C VAL A 6 11.51 -5.13 8.60
N ASP A 7 10.86 -6.26 8.36
CA ASP A 7 11.47 -7.60 8.47
C ASP A 7 11.89 -8.12 7.09
N GLU A 8 11.02 -7.97 6.09
CA GLU A 8 11.25 -8.47 4.73
C GLU A 8 10.65 -7.52 3.67
N VAL A 9 11.27 -7.51 2.49
CA VAL A 9 10.71 -6.91 1.29
C VAL A 9 10.53 -8.00 0.24
N CYS A 10 9.29 -8.22 -0.21
CA CYS A 10 8.98 -9.30 -1.13
C CYS A 10 8.09 -8.84 -2.29
N THR A 11 8.26 -9.49 -3.44
CA THR A 11 7.42 -9.27 -4.62
C THR A 11 6.49 -10.46 -4.78
N VAL A 12 5.19 -10.20 -4.92
CA VAL A 12 4.18 -11.23 -5.18
C VAL A 12 3.63 -11.00 -6.57
N GLU A 13 3.90 -11.94 -7.48
CA GLU A 13 3.23 -11.96 -8.77
C GLU A 13 1.79 -12.43 -8.59
N THR A 14 0.85 -11.78 -9.28
CA THR A 14 -0.58 -12.09 -9.17
C THR A 14 -1.14 -12.45 -10.54
N PRO A 15 -2.31 -13.11 -10.61
CA PRO A 15 -3.00 -13.34 -11.87
C PRO A 15 -3.34 -12.06 -12.67
N TRP A 16 -3.24 -10.89 -12.03
CA TRP A 16 -3.48 -9.59 -12.66
C TRP A 16 -2.19 -8.83 -13.00
N GLY A 17 -1.04 -9.49 -12.88
CA GLY A 17 0.29 -8.91 -13.07
C GLY A 17 0.93 -8.45 -11.77
N LEU A 18 1.92 -7.57 -11.89
CA LEU A 18 2.69 -7.07 -10.76
C LEU A 18 1.95 -5.95 -9.99
N PRO A 19 2.05 -5.94 -8.65
CA PRO A 19 1.67 -4.80 -7.83
C PRO A 19 2.50 -3.54 -8.16
N SER A 20 2.06 -2.39 -7.65
CA SER A 20 2.72 -1.09 -7.85
C SER A 20 4.16 -1.04 -7.32
N ASP A 21 4.49 -1.83 -6.30
CA ASP A 21 5.81 -1.93 -5.66
C ASP A 21 5.92 -3.29 -4.94
N PRO A 22 7.13 -3.73 -4.55
CA PRO A 22 7.29 -4.80 -3.57
C PRO A 22 6.59 -4.45 -2.25
N PHE A 23 6.06 -5.47 -1.59
CA PHE A 23 5.48 -5.36 -0.26
C PHE A 23 6.60 -5.30 0.78
N MET A 24 6.44 -4.42 1.77
CA MET A 24 7.29 -4.43 2.96
C MET A 24 6.51 -5.05 4.11
N THR A 25 6.96 -6.18 4.62
CA THR A 25 6.38 -6.83 5.80
C THR A 25 7.14 -6.40 7.03
N GLY A 26 6.44 -6.37 8.17
CA GLY A 26 7.04 -5.86 9.39
C GLY A 26 6.08 -5.80 10.56
N THR A 27 6.46 -5.03 11.57
CA THR A 27 5.65 -4.80 12.75
C THR A 27 5.53 -3.32 13.12
N VAL A 28 4.35 -2.93 13.59
CA VAL A 28 4.08 -1.62 14.19
C VAL A 28 3.54 -1.86 15.60
N LYS A 29 4.27 -1.42 16.63
CA LYS A 29 3.91 -1.67 18.04
C LYS A 29 3.61 -3.15 18.33
N GLY A 30 4.39 -4.06 17.72
CA GLY A 30 4.23 -5.51 17.85
C GLY A 30 3.11 -6.14 17.00
N ILE A 31 2.36 -5.35 16.24
CA ILE A 31 1.29 -5.83 15.35
C ILE A 31 1.87 -6.07 13.96
N PRO A 32 1.69 -7.26 13.35
CA PRO A 32 2.11 -7.53 11.98
C PRO A 32 1.41 -6.61 10.98
N VAL A 33 2.19 -6.01 10.08
CA VAL A 33 1.72 -5.10 9.05
C VAL A 33 2.41 -5.40 7.73
N VAL A 34 1.66 -5.23 6.64
CA VAL A 34 2.19 -5.21 5.28
C VAL A 34 1.95 -3.81 4.71
N PHE A 35 3.02 -3.18 4.24
CA PHE A 35 2.98 -1.87 3.59
C PHE A 35 3.16 -2.02 2.07
N LEU A 36 2.37 -1.25 1.31
CA LEU A 36 2.48 -1.12 -0.14
C LEU A 36 2.36 0.35 -0.53
N SER A 37 3.31 0.85 -1.33
CA SER A 37 3.19 2.16 -1.97
C SER A 37 2.23 2.07 -3.16
N ARG A 38 1.06 2.71 -3.06
CA ARG A 38 0.04 2.71 -4.12
C ARG A 38 0.60 3.18 -5.48
N HIS A 39 1.42 4.22 -5.48
CA HIS A 39 1.98 4.83 -6.69
C HIS A 39 3.39 4.32 -7.04
N GLY A 40 3.87 3.27 -6.34
CA GLY A 40 5.23 2.77 -6.44
C GLY A 40 6.27 3.72 -5.84
N LYS A 41 7.50 3.23 -5.68
CA LYS A 41 8.64 4.05 -5.23
C LYS A 41 8.88 5.20 -6.21
N GLY A 42 9.09 6.40 -5.65
CA GLY A 42 9.23 7.63 -6.45
C GLY A 42 7.93 8.19 -7.04
N HIS A 43 6.76 7.66 -6.63
CA HIS A 43 5.45 8.16 -7.07
C HIS A 43 5.26 8.13 -8.60
N ARG A 44 5.75 7.05 -9.24
CA ARG A 44 5.86 6.95 -10.70
C ARG A 44 4.55 6.66 -11.43
N TYR A 45 3.58 6.04 -10.77
CA TYR A 45 2.30 5.68 -11.41
C TYR A 45 1.27 6.79 -11.23
N LEU A 46 0.59 7.17 -12.31
CA LEU A 46 -0.59 8.02 -12.24
C LEU A 46 -1.77 7.25 -11.62
N PRO A 47 -2.78 7.94 -11.04
CA PRO A 47 -3.96 7.28 -10.46
C PRO A 47 -4.66 6.26 -11.38
N SER A 48 -4.68 6.53 -12.70
CA SER A 48 -5.30 5.68 -13.72
C SER A 48 -4.44 4.49 -14.15
N GLU A 49 -3.14 4.50 -13.83
CA GLU A 49 -2.18 3.46 -14.23
C GLU A 49 -1.96 2.41 -13.14
N ILE A 50 -2.49 2.65 -11.94
CA ILE A 50 -2.33 1.74 -10.81
C ILE A 50 -3.03 0.41 -11.11
N ASN A 51 -2.29 -0.68 -10.96
CA ASN A 51 -2.85 -2.02 -11.03
C ASN A 51 -3.52 -2.40 -9.69
N TYR A 52 -4.71 -1.86 -9.45
CA TYR A 52 -5.45 -2.09 -8.19
C TYR A 52 -5.73 -3.57 -7.93
N ARG A 53 -5.98 -4.36 -8.98
CA ARG A 53 -6.24 -5.80 -8.84
C ARG A 53 -5.01 -6.53 -8.33
N ALA A 54 -3.83 -6.26 -8.89
CA ALA A 54 -2.58 -6.85 -8.39
C ALA A 54 -2.23 -6.40 -6.98
N ASN A 55 -2.46 -5.12 -6.64
CA ASN A 55 -2.24 -4.60 -5.29
C ASN A 55 -3.09 -5.33 -4.25
N ILE A 56 -4.40 -5.44 -4.47
CA ILE A 56 -5.32 -6.11 -3.54
C ILE A 56 -5.07 -7.62 -3.48
N ALA A 57 -4.83 -8.26 -4.63
CA ALA A 57 -4.53 -9.68 -4.69
C ALA A 57 -3.23 -10.03 -3.96
N GLY A 58 -2.18 -9.23 -4.13
CA GLY A 58 -0.91 -9.45 -3.43
C GLY A 58 -1.05 -9.32 -1.91
N LEU A 59 -1.77 -8.31 -1.42
CA LEU A 59 -2.11 -8.19 0.01
C LEU A 59 -2.88 -9.42 0.51
N LYS A 60 -3.87 -9.89 -0.27
CA LYS A 60 -4.66 -11.07 0.10
C LYS A 60 -3.81 -12.34 0.17
N SER A 61 -2.89 -12.53 -0.77
CA SER A 61 -1.95 -13.67 -0.80
C SER A 61 -0.99 -13.66 0.39
N LEU A 62 -0.63 -12.48 0.90
CA LEU A 62 0.18 -12.31 2.12
C LEU A 62 -0.61 -12.49 3.43
N GLY A 63 -1.88 -12.90 3.35
CA GLY A 63 -2.72 -13.14 4.53
C GLY A 63 -3.31 -11.87 5.14
N VAL A 64 -3.25 -10.73 4.46
CA VAL A 64 -3.87 -9.49 4.97
C VAL A 64 -5.39 -9.63 5.01
N GLU A 65 -5.97 -9.46 6.19
CA GLU A 65 -7.42 -9.51 6.41
C GLU A 65 -8.09 -8.13 6.41
N ARG A 66 -7.33 -7.08 6.72
CA ARG A 66 -7.83 -5.71 6.84
C ARG A 66 -6.87 -4.74 6.19
N ILE A 67 -7.40 -3.80 5.42
CA ILE A 67 -6.63 -2.80 4.69
C ILE A 67 -6.95 -1.42 5.24
N LEU A 68 -5.90 -0.68 5.61
CA LEU A 68 -5.97 0.76 5.88
C LEU A 68 -5.42 1.50 4.67
N SER A 69 -6.27 2.29 4.01
CA SER A 69 -5.90 3.07 2.83
C SER A 69 -5.80 4.55 3.19
N VAL A 70 -4.61 5.12 3.03
CA VAL A 70 -4.37 6.56 3.21
C VAL A 70 -4.40 7.25 1.84
N SER A 71 -5.08 8.38 1.72
CA SER A 71 -5.21 9.12 0.46
C SER A 71 -5.22 10.62 0.73
N ALA A 72 -4.43 11.36 -0.06
CA ALA A 72 -4.51 12.81 -0.08
C ALA A 72 -5.74 13.24 -0.91
N VAL A 73 -6.48 14.22 -0.40
CA VAL A 73 -7.68 14.80 -1.04
C VAL A 73 -7.71 16.30 -0.79
N GLY A 74 -8.47 17.03 -1.60
CA GLY A 74 -8.83 18.42 -1.32
C GLY A 74 -10.25 18.50 -0.76
N SER A 75 -10.42 19.22 0.35
CA SER A 75 -11.76 19.49 0.88
C SER A 75 -12.56 20.41 -0.06
N LEU A 76 -13.86 20.15 -0.16
CA LEU A 76 -14.83 21.05 -0.82
C LEU A 76 -15.74 21.76 0.20
N LYS A 77 -15.34 21.73 1.47
CA LYS A 77 -16.04 22.26 2.63
C LYS A 77 -15.13 23.22 3.38
N GLU A 78 -15.61 24.43 3.63
CA GLU A 78 -14.82 25.50 4.26
C GLU A 78 -14.42 25.13 5.69
N GLU A 79 -15.26 24.37 6.41
CA GLU A 79 -15.00 23.93 7.77
C GLU A 79 -13.91 22.85 7.89
N ILE A 80 -13.42 22.30 6.77
CA ILE A 80 -12.33 21.31 6.74
C ILE A 80 -11.12 21.93 6.03
N PRO A 81 -10.22 22.61 6.77
CA PRO A 81 -9.02 23.20 6.20
C PRO A 81 -7.95 22.13 5.87
N PRO A 82 -6.92 22.51 5.09
CA PRO A 82 -5.70 21.71 4.94
C PRO A 82 -5.03 21.36 6.28
#